data_AF-A0A940KRU9-F1
#
_entry.id   AF-A0A940KRU9-F1
#
_cell.length_a   1.000
_cell.length_b   1.000
_cell.length_c   1.000
_cell.angle_alpha   90.00
_cell.angle_beta   90.00
_cell.angle_gamma   90.00
#
_symmetry.space_group_name_H-M   'P 1'
#
loop_
_entity.id
_entity.type
_entity.pdbx_description
1 polymer ?
#
loop_
_entity_poly.entity_id
_entity_poly.type
_entity_poly.pdbx_seq_one_letter_code
_entity_poly.pdbx_strand_id
1 'polypeptide(L)'
;MSWQQIVVDFFTYSILVYSVVLLGFYLFIAVYSIGETRHYIRKSSFTDYSILAVSDKAPSISILAPAYNEGATIIENVRSLLSIHYNHMELIVINDGSKDDSLQKLIDAYELVEVSRLVINHILT
;
A
#
# COMPACT_ATOMS: atom_id res chain seq x y z
N MET A 1 19.24 -62.13 -12.29
CA MET A 1 19.31 -60.68 -11.97
C MET A 1 20.71 -60.22 -12.30
N SER A 2 20.88 -59.40 -13.34
CA SER A 2 22.20 -58.84 -13.64
C SER A 2 22.52 -57.75 -12.61
N TRP A 3 23.81 -57.53 -12.26
CA TRP A 3 24.17 -56.48 -11.29
C TRP A 3 23.64 -55.10 -11.70
N GLN A 4 23.46 -54.89 -13.02
CA GLN A 4 23.05 -53.63 -13.60
C GLN A 4 21.59 -53.34 -13.22
N GLN A 5 20.73 -54.36 -13.20
CA GLN A 5 19.34 -54.23 -12.78
C GLN A 5 19.24 -53.83 -11.31
N ILE A 6 20.04 -54.46 -10.44
CA ILE A 6 20.04 -54.15 -8.99
C ILE A 6 20.42 -52.69 -8.75
N VAL A 7 21.43 -52.19 -9.46
CA VAL A 7 21.88 -50.79 -9.36
C VAL A 7 20.80 -49.84 -9.88
N VAL A 8 20.22 -50.11 -11.05
CA VAL A 8 19.17 -49.28 -11.65
C VAL A 8 17.92 -49.25 -10.75
N ASP A 9 17.50 -50.39 -10.21
CA ASP A 9 16.35 -50.49 -9.31
C ASP A 9 16.61 -49.68 -8.03
N PHE A 10 17.81 -49.81 -7.44
CA PHE A 10 18.19 -49.02 -6.26
C PHE A 10 18.09 -47.51 -6.51
N PHE A 11 18.62 -47.01 -7.62
CA PHE A 11 18.53 -45.60 -7.97
C PHE A 11 17.07 -45.17 -8.23
N THR A 12 16.31 -46.00 -8.94
CA THR A 12 14.90 -45.72 -9.28
C THR A 12 14.05 -45.58 -8.01
N TYR A 13 14.15 -46.53 -7.09
CA TYR A 13 13.42 -46.47 -5.81
C TYR A 13 13.91 -45.30 -4.94
N SER A 14 15.21 -44.99 -4.96
CA SER A 14 15.75 -43.84 -4.19
C SER A 14 15.19 -42.50 -4.69
N ILE A 15 15.15 -42.29 -6.01
CA ILE A 15 14.58 -41.08 -6.62
C ILE A 15 13.07 -41.01 -6.33
N LEU A 16 12.35 -42.13 -6.45
CA LEU A 16 10.92 -42.19 -6.17
C LEU A 16 10.62 -41.79 -4.71
N VAL A 17 11.35 -42.36 -3.75
CA VAL A 17 11.20 -42.01 -2.33
C VAL A 17 11.51 -40.52 -2.11
N TYR A 18 12.59 -40.01 -2.70
CA TYR A 18 12.94 -38.59 -2.61
C TYR A 18 11.83 -37.68 -3.17
N SER A 19 11.28 -38.00 -4.35
CA SER A 19 10.18 -37.23 -4.95
C SER A 19 8.92 -37.23 -4.10
N VAL A 20 8.56 -38.36 -3.50
CA VAL A 20 7.39 -38.47 -2.61
C VAL A 20 7.59 -37.62 -1.35
N VAL A 21 8.77 -37.69 -0.74
CA VAL A 21 9.12 -36.87 0.44
C VAL A 21 9.05 -35.38 0.08
N LEU A 22 9.64 -34.97 -1.04
CA LEU A 22 9.66 -33.59 -1.51
C LEU A 22 8.25 -33.06 -1.81
N LEU A 23 7.40 -33.86 -2.47
CA LEU A 23 5.99 -33.51 -2.68
C LEU A 23 5.24 -33.37 -1.35
N GLY A 24 5.50 -34.25 -0.39
CA GLY A 24 4.94 -34.17 0.96
C GLY A 24 5.30 -32.85 1.66
N PHE A 25 6.56 -32.43 1.58
CA PHE A 25 7.00 -31.14 2.11
C PHE A 25 6.31 -29.95 1.44
N TYR A 26 6.14 -29.96 0.12
CA TYR A 26 5.42 -28.89 -0.57
C TYR A 26 3.94 -28.83 -0.19
N LEU A 27 3.27 -29.97 -0.03
CA LEU A 27 1.89 -30.01 0.45
C LEU A 27 1.77 -29.51 1.89
N PHE A 28 2.73 -29.86 2.75
CA PHE A 28 2.78 -29.37 4.13
C PHE A 28 2.89 -27.84 4.18
N ILE A 29 3.82 -27.26 3.41
CA ILE A 29 3.99 -25.80 3.32
C ILE A 29 2.74 -25.14 2.75
N ALA A 30 2.12 -25.73 1.72
CA ALA A 30 0.90 -25.19 1.12
C ALA A 30 -0.27 -25.15 2.12
N VAL A 31 -0.48 -26.21 2.90
CA VAL A 31 -1.52 -26.26 3.94
C VAL A 31 -1.23 -25.25 5.05
N TYR A 32 0.02 -25.16 5.51
CA TYR A 32 0.44 -24.20 6.52
C TYR A 32 0.21 -22.75 6.04
N SER A 33 0.60 -22.44 4.80
CA SER A 33 0.41 -21.14 4.17
C SER A 33 -1.06 -20.76 4.07
N ILE A 34 -1.95 -21.70 3.70
CA ILE A 34 -3.40 -21.43 3.66
C ILE A 34 -3.93 -21.05 5.05
N GLY A 35 -3.46 -21.71 6.11
CA GLY A 35 -3.84 -21.40 7.49
C GLY A 35 -3.47 -19.97 7.89
N GLU A 36 -2.19 -19.61 7.69
CA GLU A 36 -1.67 -18.30 8.06
C GLU A 36 -2.26 -17.17 7.20
N THR A 37 -2.34 -17.37 5.87
CA THR A 37 -2.92 -16.39 4.95
C THR A 37 -4.40 -16.16 5.24
N ARG A 38 -5.16 -17.19 5.59
CA ARG A 38 -6.57 -17.00 6.02
C ARG A 38 -6.67 -16.22 7.32
N HIS A 39 -5.76 -16.43 8.27
CA HIS A 39 -5.74 -15.66 9.51
C HIS A 39 -5.40 -14.18 9.25
N TYR A 40 -4.39 -13.92 8.42
CA TYR A 40 -4.01 -12.58 7.99
C TYR A 40 -5.16 -11.87 7.26
N ILE A 41 -5.77 -12.51 6.25
CA ILE A 41 -6.86 -11.92 5.46
C ILE A 41 -8.11 -11.67 6.32
N ARG A 42 -8.42 -12.57 7.27
CA ARG A 42 -9.60 -12.41 8.14
C ARG A 42 -9.41 -11.31 9.18
N LYS A 43 -8.18 -11.01 9.59
CA LYS A 43 -7.84 -9.86 10.44
C LYS A 43 -7.67 -8.57 9.62
N SER A 44 -7.29 -8.70 8.34
CA SER A 44 -7.23 -7.59 7.39
C SER A 44 -8.57 -7.28 6.71
N SER A 45 -9.64 -8.01 7.04
CA SER A 45 -11.02 -7.58 6.80
C SER A 45 -11.37 -6.50 7.82
N PHE A 46 -10.61 -5.42 7.74
CA PHE A 46 -11.01 -4.10 8.18
C PHE A 46 -12.31 -3.82 7.42
N THR A 47 -13.43 -3.92 8.13
CA THR A 47 -14.78 -3.39 7.81
C THR A 47 -14.74 -2.51 6.58
N ASP A 48 -15.34 -2.88 5.44
CA ASP A 48 -15.18 -2.20 4.14
C ASP A 48 -15.12 -0.66 4.23
N TYR A 49 -13.93 -0.11 4.54
CA TYR A 49 -13.78 1.29 4.95
C TYR A 49 -13.95 2.18 3.73
N SER A 50 -13.77 1.63 2.53
CA SER A 50 -14.12 2.22 1.24
C SER A 50 -15.61 2.59 1.16
N ILE A 51 -16.51 1.74 1.65
CA ILE A 51 -17.95 2.01 1.70
C ILE A 51 -18.27 3.06 2.77
N LEU A 52 -17.58 3.01 3.90
CA LEU A 52 -17.76 3.98 4.99
C LEU A 52 -17.14 5.35 4.67
N ALA A 53 -16.06 5.41 3.91
CA ALA A 53 -15.37 6.63 3.49
C ALA A 53 -16.18 7.47 2.49
N VAL A 54 -17.04 6.80 1.71
CA VAL A 54 -18.00 7.42 0.78
C VAL A 54 -19.35 7.73 1.46
N SER A 55 -19.51 7.35 2.73
CA SER A 55 -20.71 7.70 3.48
C SER A 55 -20.72 9.20 3.80
N ASP A 56 -21.87 9.85 3.64
CA ASP A 56 -22.05 11.25 4.06
C ASP A 56 -21.82 11.45 5.57
N LYS A 57 -21.87 10.37 6.36
CA LYS A 57 -21.60 10.38 7.81
C LYS A 57 -20.13 10.13 8.16
N ALA A 58 -19.25 10.02 7.17
CA ALA A 58 -17.82 9.87 7.39
C ALA A 58 -17.27 11.14 8.09
N PRO A 59 -16.37 11.01 9.07
CA PRO A 59 -15.75 12.16 9.71
C PRO A 59 -14.91 12.97 8.71
N SER A 60 -14.87 14.29 8.83
CA SER A 60 -13.96 15.08 7.99
C SER A 60 -12.50 14.81 8.35
N ILE A 61 -11.66 14.60 7.35
CA ILE A 61 -10.21 14.41 7.53
C ILE A 61 -9.46 15.52 6.80
N SER A 62 -8.39 16.02 7.41
CA SER A 62 -7.46 16.96 6.78
C SER A 62 -6.10 16.28 6.64
N ILE A 63 -5.60 16.17 5.41
CA ILE A 63 -4.27 15.67 5.10
C ILE A 63 -3.32 16.85 5.02
N LEU A 64 -2.32 16.85 5.91
CA LEU A 64 -1.24 17.83 5.93
C LEU A 64 -0.05 17.24 5.17
N ALA A 65 0.30 17.81 4.03
CA ALA A 65 1.38 17.35 3.18
C ALA A 65 2.52 18.39 3.15
N PRO A 66 3.60 18.22 3.93
CA PRO A 66 4.76 19.11 3.84
C PRO A 66 5.44 18.92 2.47
N ALA A 67 5.86 20.03 1.86
CA ALA A 67 6.56 20.06 0.59
C ALA A 67 7.75 21.01 0.68
N TYR A 68 8.95 20.47 0.41
CA TYR A 68 10.19 21.24 0.32
C TYR A 68 11.00 20.79 -0.89
N ASN A 69 11.17 21.67 -1.86
CA ASN A 69 11.92 21.42 -3.11
C ASN A 69 11.46 20.15 -3.87
N GLU A 70 10.15 20.01 -4.04
CA GLU A 70 9.48 18.86 -4.68
C GLU A 70 9.13 19.12 -6.16
N GLY A 71 9.70 20.14 -6.81
CA GLY A 71 9.22 20.62 -8.11
C GLY A 71 9.12 19.55 -9.20
N ALA A 72 9.93 18.49 -9.18
CA ALA A 72 9.84 17.40 -10.16
C ALA A 72 8.65 16.46 -9.94
N THR A 73 8.22 16.27 -8.68
CA THR A 73 7.30 15.20 -8.23
C THR A 73 6.01 15.74 -7.63
N ILE A 74 5.95 17.03 -7.30
CA ILE A 74 4.86 17.64 -6.53
C ILE A 74 3.48 17.43 -7.17
N ILE A 75 3.38 17.47 -8.49
CA ILE A 75 2.10 17.28 -9.21
C ILE A 75 1.60 15.84 -9.08
N GLU A 76 2.49 14.86 -9.24
CA GLU A 76 2.15 13.44 -9.13
C GLU A 76 1.78 13.10 -7.68
N ASN A 77 2.51 13.65 -6.71
CA ASN A 77 2.25 13.47 -5.28
C ASN A 77 0.87 14.03 -4.91
N VAL A 78 0.57 15.27 -5.28
CA VAL A 78 -0.74 15.88 -5.01
C VAL A 78 -1.85 15.15 -5.74
N ARG A 79 -1.66 14.74 -6.99
CA ARG A 79 -2.64 13.95 -7.75
C ARG A 79 -2.93 12.62 -7.06
N SER A 80 -1.90 11.97 -6.54
CA SER A 80 -2.03 10.71 -5.80
C SER A 80 -2.86 10.91 -4.53
N LEU A 81 -2.61 11.99 -3.78
CA LEU A 81 -3.40 12.32 -2.58
C LEU A 81 -4.85 12.67 -2.91
N LEU A 82 -5.10 13.43 -3.97
CA LEU A 82 -6.46 13.76 -4.43
C LEU A 82 -7.22 12.55 -4.98
N SER A 83 -6.53 11.47 -5.36
CA SER A 83 -7.18 10.24 -5.84
C SER A 83 -7.74 9.35 -4.72
N ILE A 84 -7.51 9.71 -3.45
CA ILE A 84 -8.09 9.02 -2.30
C ILE A 84 -9.62 9.16 -2.34
N HIS A 85 -10.33 8.03 -2.38
CA HIS A 85 -11.79 7.97 -2.38
C HIS A 85 -12.36 8.21 -0.97
N TYR A 86 -12.45 9.48 -0.57
CA TYR A 86 -13.02 9.90 0.71
C TYR A 86 -13.84 11.19 0.52
N ASN A 87 -15.13 11.18 0.91
CA ASN A 87 -16.05 12.29 0.58
C ASN A 87 -15.65 13.62 1.26
N HIS A 88 -15.27 13.56 2.53
CA HIS A 88 -15.00 14.75 3.35
C HIS A 88 -13.50 14.90 3.63
N MET A 89 -12.71 15.06 2.57
CA MET A 89 -11.26 15.19 2.66
C MET A 89 -10.79 16.60 2.27
N GLU A 90 -9.99 17.21 3.13
CA GLU A 90 -9.25 18.44 2.86
C GLU A 90 -7.77 18.09 2.67
N LEU A 91 -7.14 18.61 1.61
CA LEU A 91 -5.69 18.47 1.39
C LEU A 91 -5.02 19.84 1.57
N ILE A 92 -4.10 19.94 2.52
CA ILE A 92 -3.32 21.14 2.80
C ILE A 92 -1.86 20.83 2.50
N VAL A 93 -1.35 21.37 1.40
CA VAL A 93 0.07 21.30 1.04
C VAL A 93 0.81 22.45 1.71
N ILE A 94 1.74 22.12 2.60
CA ILE A 94 2.51 23.09 3.39
C ILE A 94 3.84 23.29 2.69
N ASN A 95 4.02 24.42 2.01
CA ASN A 95 5.33 24.78 1.46
C ASN A 95 6.27 25.22 2.59
N ASP A 96 7.24 24.37 2.94
CA ASP A 96 8.21 24.60 4.02
C ASP A 96 9.42 25.44 3.54
N GLY A 97 9.15 26.54 2.83
CA GLY A 97 10.19 27.45 2.34
C GLY A 97 10.96 26.95 1.12
N SER A 98 10.30 26.22 0.21
CA SER A 98 10.91 25.76 -1.05
C SER A 98 11.54 26.91 -1.84
N LYS A 99 12.71 26.64 -2.42
CA LYS A 99 13.46 27.61 -3.25
C LYS A 99 13.32 27.34 -4.74
N ASP A 100 12.59 26.30 -5.10
CA ASP A 100 12.36 25.86 -6.47
C ASP A 100 10.97 26.30 -6.97
N ASP A 101 10.55 25.73 -8.10
CA ASP A 101 9.28 26.01 -8.76
C ASP A 101 8.10 25.18 -8.23
N SER A 102 8.22 24.53 -7.06
CA SER A 102 7.16 23.68 -6.47
C SER A 102 5.81 24.39 -6.37
N LEU A 103 5.81 25.62 -5.83
CA LEU A 103 4.58 26.41 -5.65
C LEU A 103 3.99 26.83 -7.00
N GLN A 104 4.83 27.31 -7.92
CA GLN A 104 4.37 27.75 -9.24
C GLN A 104 3.72 26.60 -10.01
N LYS A 105 4.34 25.41 -9.98
CA LYS A 105 3.77 24.21 -10.59
C LYS A 105 2.39 23.86 -10.02
N LEU A 106 2.23 23.97 -8.70
CA LEU A 106 0.94 23.73 -8.07
C LEU A 106 -0.12 24.77 -8.47
N ILE A 107 0.26 26.05 -8.54
CA ILE A 107 -0.63 27.12 -9.02
C ILE A 107 -1.07 26.84 -10.46
N ASP A 108 -0.13 26.52 -11.34
CA ASP A 108 -0.40 26.30 -12.77
C ASP A 108 -1.26 25.04 -13.00
N ALA A 109 -1.02 23.97 -12.22
CA ALA A 109 -1.71 22.69 -12.41
C ALA A 109 -3.11 22.63 -11.80
N TYR A 110 -3.36 23.37 -10.72
CA TYR A 110 -4.61 23.33 -9.95
C TYR A 110 -5.35 24.67 -9.89
N GLU A 111 -4.89 25.67 -10.66
CA GLU A 111 -5.47 27.02 -10.73
C GLU A 111 -5.65 27.66 -9.34
N LEU A 112 -4.63 27.52 -8.49
CA LEU A 112 -4.70 28.00 -7.12
C LEU A 112 -4.85 29.53 -7.09
N VAL A 113 -5.77 30.00 -6.26
CA VAL A 113 -6.02 31.42 -6.05
C VAL A 113 -5.50 31.81 -4.66
N GLU A 114 -4.86 32.97 -4.58
CA GLU A 114 -4.47 33.54 -3.30
C GLU A 114 -5.72 33.94 -2.51
N VAL A 115 -5.87 33.35 -1.32
CA VAL A 115 -6.97 33.67 -0.41
C VAL A 115 -6.39 34.28 0.86
N SER A 116 -6.86 35.47 1.22
CA SER A 116 -6.56 36.07 2.53
C SER A 116 -7.35 35.35 3.62
N ARG A 117 -6.87 34.19 4.07
CA ARG A 117 -7.49 33.50 5.20
C ARG A 117 -7.00 34.17 6.48
N LEU A 118 -7.88 34.91 7.16
CA LEU A 118 -7.64 35.33 8.54
C LEU A 118 -7.52 34.07 9.39
N VAL A 119 -6.30 33.72 9.80
CA VAL A 119 -6.09 32.72 10.85
C VAL A 119 -6.58 33.37 12.15
N ILE A 120 -7.85 33.17 12.48
CA ILE A 120 -8.37 33.53 13.80
C ILE A 120 -7.64 32.63 14.78
N ASN A 121 -6.61 33.17 15.43
CA ASN A 121 -5.87 32.50 16.48
C ASN A 121 -6.79 32.23 17.68
N HIS A 122 -7.54 31.13 17.63
CA HIS A 122 -8.10 30.50 18.81
C HIS A 122 -7.06 29.57 19.44
N ILE A 123 -5.87 30.12 19.74
CA ILE A 123 -4.98 29.52 20.74
C ILE A 123 -5.32 30.24 22.04
N LEU A 124 -6.34 29.74 22.73
CA LEU A 124 -6.53 30.04 24.14
C LEU A 124 -5.42 29.31 24.88
N THR A 125 -4.37 30.06 25.25
CA THR A 125 -3.41 29.69 26.29
C THR A 125 -4.09 29.51 27.63
#